data_AF-A0A6P0T6U8-F1
#
_entry.id   AF-A0A6P0T6U8-F1
#
_cell.length_a   1.000
_cell.length_b   1.000
_cell.length_c   1.000
_cell.angle_alpha   90.00
_cell.angle_beta   90.00
_cell.angle_gamma   90.00
#
_symmetry.space_group_name_H-M   'P 1'
#
loop_
_entity.id
_entity.type
_entity.pdbx_description
1 polymer ?
#
loop_
_entity_poly.entity_id
_entity_poly.type
_entity_poly.pdbx_seq_one_letter_code
_entity_poly.pdbx_strand_id
1 'polypeptide(L)'
;MLFGVEFHCTLGLFVSPILTLLLTWHPGITQETDESIARHSSTIELTAAEQAYVEANPVLRVHAESEWPPYNFIENGELKGFSNEYLQLIAEKVGFEVEFVIGPTWDEFMTLLAQGDIDVVSNM
;
A
#
# COMPACT_ATOMS: atom_id res chain seq x y z
N MET A 1 48.17 -17.53 -27.01
CA MET A 1 46.76 -17.91 -27.13
C MET A 1 46.36 -18.70 -25.89
N LEU A 2 45.47 -18.11 -25.09
CA LEU A 2 44.49 -18.65 -24.14
C LEU A 2 44.74 -19.98 -23.40
N PHE A 3 44.93 -19.88 -22.08
CA PHE A 3 44.36 -20.66 -20.96
C PHE A 3 44.63 -19.78 -19.71
N GLY A 4 43.81 -19.57 -18.68
CA GLY A 4 42.59 -20.17 -18.18
C GLY A 4 42.64 -20.06 -16.65
N VAL A 5 41.61 -19.43 -16.05
CA VAL A 5 41.06 -19.64 -14.68
C VAL A 5 41.81 -19.12 -13.43
N GLU A 6 40.98 -18.61 -12.50
CA GLU A 6 41.12 -18.47 -11.02
C GLU A 6 41.49 -17.11 -10.42
N PHE A 7 40.49 -16.21 -10.34
CA PHE A 7 40.49 -15.15 -9.33
C PHE A 7 40.14 -15.74 -7.96
N HIS A 8 41.16 -15.82 -7.12
CA HIS A 8 41.09 -16.24 -5.73
C HIS A 8 40.14 -15.35 -4.92
N CYS A 9 39.21 -16.02 -4.24
CA CYS A 9 38.41 -15.51 -3.14
C CYS A 9 39.32 -15.29 -1.93
N THR A 10 39.70 -14.06 -1.60
CA THR A 10 40.17 -13.67 -0.26
C THR A 10 40.24 -12.16 -0.13
N LEU A 11 39.19 -11.52 0.37
CA LEU A 11 39.35 -10.23 1.05
C LEU A 11 38.59 -10.29 2.37
N GLY A 12 39.38 -10.32 3.43
CA GLY A 12 38.94 -10.61 4.79
C GLY A 12 37.94 -9.61 5.33
N LEU A 13 37.00 -10.17 6.10
CA LEU A 13 36.12 -9.50 7.03
C LEU A 13 36.94 -8.71 8.07
N PHE A 14 37.28 -7.46 7.76
CA PHE A 14 37.58 -6.47 8.80
C PHE A 14 36.26 -5.91 9.31
N VAL A 15 35.57 -6.69 10.14
CA VAL A 15 34.49 -6.14 10.98
C VAL A 15 35.18 -5.20 11.96
N SER A 16 35.07 -3.90 11.73
CA SER A 16 35.66 -2.87 12.59
C SER A 16 35.27 -3.16 14.05
N PRO A 17 36.20 -3.12 15.02
CA PRO A 17 35.87 -3.36 16.43
C PRO A 17 34.82 -2.37 16.95
N ILE A 18 34.66 -1.22 16.28
CA ILE A 18 33.61 -0.23 16.55
C ILE A 18 32.21 -0.81 16.23
N LEU A 19 32.08 -1.62 15.18
CA LEU A 19 30.81 -2.24 14.77
C LEU A 19 30.39 -3.37 15.72
N THR A 20 31.35 -4.15 16.23
CA THR A 20 31.08 -5.15 17.27
C THR A 20 30.71 -4.47 18.58
N LEU A 21 31.39 -3.38 18.96
CA LEU A 21 31.08 -2.62 20.17
C LEU A 21 29.68 -1.97 20.10
N LEU A 22 29.33 -1.37 18.96
CA LEU A 22 28.01 -0.76 18.72
C LEU A 22 26.86 -1.77 18.82
N LEU A 23 27.04 -2.98 18.30
CA LEU A 23 26.03 -4.04 18.38
C LEU A 23 25.91 -4.65 19.79
N THR A 24 26.99 -4.65 20.58
CA THR A 24 26.97 -5.16 21.96
C THR A 24 26.50 -4.16 23.02
N TRP A 25 26.41 -2.86 22.71
CA TRP A 25 26.14 -1.81 23.71
C TRP A 25 24.65 -1.45 23.87
N HIS A 26 23.75 -1.99 23.04
CA HIS A 26 22.31 -1.79 23.19
C HIS A 26 21.55 -3.12 23.07
N PRO A 27 21.48 -3.93 24.14
CA PRO A 27 20.73 -5.19 24.12
C PRO A 27 19.21 -5.02 23.92
N GLY A 28 18.70 -3.77 23.86
CA GLY A 28 17.28 -3.46 23.70
C GLY A 28 16.83 -2.93 22.33
N ILE A 29 17.73 -2.72 21.35
CA ILE A 29 17.32 -2.11 20.07
C ILE A 29 16.55 -3.06 19.14
N THR A 30 16.59 -4.38 19.36
CA THR A 30 16.00 -5.35 18.42
C THR A 30 14.71 -6.03 18.92
N GLN A 31 14.30 -5.91 20.18
CA GLN A 31 13.17 -6.70 20.70
C GLN A 31 11.84 -5.92 20.77
N GLU A 32 11.86 -4.61 21.00
CA GLU A 32 10.62 -3.84 21.15
C GLU A 32 9.91 -3.55 19.81
N THR A 33 10.65 -3.49 18.71
CA THR A 33 10.10 -3.18 17.39
C THR A 33 9.26 -4.33 16.82
N ASP A 34 9.71 -5.57 16.99
CA ASP A 34 9.09 -6.73 16.33
C ASP A 34 7.78 -7.16 17.02
N GLU A 35 7.71 -7.09 18.35
CA GLU A 35 6.47 -7.37 19.10
C GLU A 35 5.41 -6.28 18.94
N SER A 36 5.82 -5.02 18.75
CA SER A 36 4.88 -3.92 18.53
C SER A 36 4.21 -3.98 17.15
N ILE A 37 4.94 -4.39 16.11
CA ILE A 37 4.39 -4.58 14.75
C ILE A 37 3.44 -5.79 14.72
N ALA A 38 3.78 -6.89 15.40
CA ALA A 38 2.92 -8.08 15.48
C ALA A 38 1.55 -7.82 16.15
N ARG A 39 1.43 -6.77 16.97
CA ARG A 39 0.20 -6.44 17.72
C ARG A 39 -0.81 -5.59 16.92
N HIS A 40 -0.44 -5.07 15.74
CA HIS A 40 -1.29 -4.17 14.95
C HIS A 40 -2.09 -4.86 13.83
N SER A 41 -2.23 -6.19 13.88
CA SER A 41 -3.22 -6.91 13.06
C SER A 41 -4.63 -6.71 13.66
N SER A 42 -5.14 -5.48 13.62
CA SER A 42 -6.54 -5.22 13.97
C SER A 42 -7.42 -5.70 12.82
N THR A 43 -8.01 -6.88 12.97
CA THR A 43 -9.18 -7.28 12.18
C THR A 43 -10.25 -6.20 12.35
N ILE A 44 -10.83 -5.74 11.24
CA ILE A 44 -11.93 -4.78 11.27
C ILE A 44 -13.20 -5.57 11.60
N GLU A 45 -13.76 -5.35 12.79
CA GLU A 45 -15.01 -5.96 13.21
C GLU A 45 -16.18 -5.09 12.72
N LEU A 46 -16.87 -5.53 11.68
CA LEU A 46 -18.06 -4.86 11.17
C LEU A 46 -19.29 -5.21 12.02
N THR A 47 -20.18 -4.25 12.22
CA THR A 47 -21.51 -4.54 12.77
C THR A 47 -22.30 -5.41 11.81
N ALA A 48 -23.33 -6.12 12.32
CA ALA A 48 -24.18 -6.95 11.47
C ALA A 48 -24.87 -6.16 10.33
N ALA A 49 -25.17 -4.87 10.55
CA ALA A 49 -25.76 -4.01 9.54
C ALA A 49 -24.74 -3.61 8.45
N GLU A 50 -23.49 -3.32 8.84
CA GLU A 50 -22.41 -3.00 7.90
C GLU A 50 -22.01 -4.23 7.08
N GLN A 51 -21.88 -5.39 7.72
CA GLN A 51 -21.61 -6.65 7.03
C GLN A 51 -22.69 -6.97 5.99
N ALA A 52 -23.97 -6.84 6.36
CA ALA A 52 -25.08 -7.03 5.43
C ALA A 52 -25.06 -6.00 4.29
N TYR A 53 -24.60 -4.77 4.55
CA TYR A 53 -24.45 -3.75 3.52
C TYR A 53 -23.36 -4.11 2.51
N VAL A 54 -22.19 -4.57 2.98
CA VAL A 54 -21.08 -5.01 2.13
C VAL A 54 -21.52 -6.19 1.26
N GLU A 55 -22.21 -7.18 1.84
CA GLU A 55 -22.71 -8.35 1.12
C GLU A 55 -23.76 -7.98 0.05
N ALA A 56 -24.59 -6.97 0.32
CA ALA A 56 -25.60 -6.49 -0.62
C ALA A 56 -25.03 -5.56 -1.71
N ASN A 57 -23.89 -4.91 -1.44
CA ASN A 57 -23.27 -3.91 -2.32
C ASN A 57 -21.77 -4.19 -2.45
N PRO A 58 -21.36 -5.31 -3.08
CA PRO A 58 -19.97 -5.76 -3.02
C PRO A 58 -18.98 -4.87 -3.78
N VAL A 59 -19.45 -4.00 -4.69
CA VAL A 59 -18.60 -3.16 -5.53
C VAL A 59 -18.71 -1.70 -5.12
N LEU A 60 -17.57 -1.07 -4.81
CA LEU A 60 -17.43 0.37 -4.63
C LEU A 60 -16.92 1.01 -5.91
N ARG A 61 -17.70 1.94 -6.46
CA ARG A 61 -17.31 2.74 -7.62
C ARG A 61 -16.60 3.99 -7.15
N VAL A 62 -15.32 4.10 -7.47
CA VAL A 62 -14.41 5.09 -6.90
C VAL A 62 -13.86 5.99 -7.99
N HIS A 63 -13.90 7.28 -7.75
CA HIS A 63 -13.21 8.29 -8.55
C HIS A 63 -11.71 8.00 -8.71
N ALA A 64 -11.18 8.17 -9.91
CA ALA A 64 -9.74 8.16 -10.18
C ALA A 64 -9.32 9.24 -11.20
N GLU A 65 -8.19 9.90 -10.92
CA GLU A 65 -7.54 10.86 -11.82
C GLU A 65 -6.37 10.22 -12.58
N SER A 66 -6.11 10.72 -13.80
CA SER A 66 -4.99 10.25 -14.62
C SER A 66 -3.69 11.03 -14.42
N GLU A 67 -3.74 12.28 -13.95
CA GLU A 67 -2.62 13.22 -14.00
C GLU A 67 -2.35 13.96 -12.66
N TRP A 68 -2.53 13.27 -11.52
CA TRP A 68 -2.29 13.85 -10.19
C TRP A 68 -1.28 13.06 -9.33
N PRO A 69 -0.02 12.91 -9.77
CA PRO A 69 1.01 12.26 -8.96
C PRO A 69 1.39 13.10 -7.72
N PRO A 70 1.80 12.46 -6.61
CA PRO A 70 1.92 11.01 -6.39
C PRO A 70 0.62 10.36 -5.85
N TYR A 71 -0.52 11.04 -5.94
CA TYR A 71 -1.73 10.69 -5.21
C TYR A 71 -2.70 9.83 -6.03
N ASN A 72 -3.08 10.30 -7.22
CA ASN A 72 -3.96 9.60 -8.17
C ASN A 72 -3.45 9.84 -9.59
N PHE A 73 -2.87 8.83 -10.22
CA PHE A 73 -2.35 8.97 -11.58
C PHE A 73 -2.34 7.64 -12.29
N ILE A 74 -2.20 7.68 -13.62
CA ILE A 74 -2.01 6.49 -14.44
C ILE A 74 -0.57 6.48 -14.94
N GLU A 75 0.14 5.38 -14.71
CA GLU A 75 1.48 5.17 -15.21
C GLU A 75 1.53 3.86 -15.99
N ASN A 76 1.97 3.92 -17.25
CA ASN A 76 2.03 2.75 -18.15
C ASN A 76 0.68 2.02 -18.32
N GLY A 77 -0.44 2.74 -18.19
CA GLY A 77 -1.79 2.16 -18.28
C GLY A 77 -2.28 1.52 -16.98
N GLU A 78 -1.50 1.56 -15.91
CA GLU A 78 -1.89 1.09 -14.58
C GLU A 78 -2.27 2.27 -13.70
N LEU A 79 -3.37 2.12 -12.96
CA LEU A 79 -3.77 3.10 -11.96
C LEU A 79 -2.83 3.01 -10.75
N LYS A 80 -2.24 4.13 -10.36
CA LYS A 80 -1.26 4.25 -9.29
C LYS A 80 -1.54 5.46 -8.41
N GLY A 81 -0.80 5.49 -7.32
CA GLY A 81 -0.78 6.61 -6.40
C GLY A 81 -1.36 6.24 -5.05
N PHE A 82 -0.90 6.98 -4.06
CA PHE A 82 -1.15 6.68 -2.66
C PHE A 82 -2.65 6.54 -2.35
N SER A 83 -3.48 7.39 -2.94
CA SER A 83 -4.91 7.46 -2.62
C SER A 83 -5.68 6.28 -3.22
N ASN A 84 -5.35 5.88 -4.45
CA ASN A 84 -5.87 4.66 -5.09
C ASN A 84 -5.47 3.40 -4.31
N GLU A 85 -4.18 3.26 -4.00
CA GLU A 85 -3.64 2.08 -3.30
C GLU A 85 -4.20 1.96 -1.88
N TYR A 86 -4.33 3.09 -1.17
CA TYR A 86 -4.86 3.10 0.19
C TYR A 86 -6.35 2.75 0.22
N LEU A 87 -7.14 3.28 -0.71
CA LEU A 87 -8.56 2.91 -0.83
C LEU A 87 -8.75 1.44 -1.17
N GLN A 88 -7.92 0.91 -2.08
CA GLN A 88 -7.94 -0.51 -2.40
C GLN A 88 -7.62 -1.37 -1.18
N LEU A 89 -6.62 -1.00 -0.39
CA LEU A 89 -6.28 -1.70 0.86
C LEU A 89 -7.43 -1.66 1.88
N ILE A 90 -8.12 -0.53 2.01
CA ILE A 90 -9.28 -0.41 2.90
C ILE A 90 -10.41 -1.31 2.41
N ALA A 91 -10.74 -1.25 1.11
CA ALA A 91 -11.79 -2.05 0.51
C ALA A 91 -11.54 -3.55 0.70
N GLU A 92 -10.30 -4.02 0.47
CA GLU A 92 -9.90 -5.41 0.69
C GLU A 92 -10.07 -5.84 2.16
N LYS A 93 -9.76 -4.96 3.11
CA LYS A 93 -9.92 -5.25 4.55
C LYS A 93 -11.37 -5.31 4.99
N VAL A 94 -12.26 -4.60 4.32
CA VAL A 94 -13.69 -4.52 4.64
C VAL A 94 -14.51 -5.55 3.85
N GLY A 95 -13.99 -6.05 2.73
CA GLY A 95 -14.63 -7.05 1.88
C GLY A 95 -15.32 -6.48 0.63
N PHE A 96 -14.93 -5.28 0.19
CA PHE A 96 -15.39 -4.68 -1.05
C PHE A 96 -14.43 -4.97 -2.21
N GLU A 97 -15.00 -5.07 -3.40
CA GLU A 97 -14.29 -4.92 -4.67
C GLU A 97 -14.30 -3.44 -5.07
N VAL A 98 -13.23 -2.94 -5.70
CA VAL A 98 -13.15 -1.55 -6.16
C VAL A 98 -13.20 -1.50 -7.68
N GLU A 99 -14.12 -0.68 -8.20
CA GLU A 99 -14.18 -0.30 -9.60
C GLU A 99 -13.80 1.19 -9.74
N PHE A 100 -12.67 1.47 -10.39
CA PHE A 100 -12.23 2.84 -10.60
C PHE A 100 -12.88 3.45 -11.85
N VAL A 101 -13.51 4.61 -11.67
CA VAL A 101 -14.14 5.41 -12.72
C VAL A 101 -13.20 6.56 -13.10
N ILE A 102 -12.80 6.59 -14.37
CA ILE A 102 -11.82 7.53 -14.92
C ILE A 102 -12.44 8.23 -16.13
N GLY A 103 -12.13 9.51 -16.35
CA GLY A 103 -12.47 10.24 -17.57
C GLY A 103 -13.38 11.45 -17.39
N PRO A 104 -14.42 11.40 -16.53
CA PRO A 104 -15.21 12.59 -16.21
C PRO A 104 -14.36 13.73 -15.63
N THR A 105 -14.85 14.95 -15.79
CA THR A 105 -14.35 16.14 -15.09
C THR A 105 -14.79 16.13 -13.63
N TRP A 106 -14.14 16.96 -12.80
CA TRP A 106 -14.52 17.09 -11.39
C TRP A 106 -16.02 17.38 -11.18
N ASP A 107 -16.58 18.34 -11.92
CA ASP A 107 -17.99 18.71 -11.80
C ASP A 107 -18.93 17.57 -12.24
N GLU A 108 -18.53 16.78 -13.23
CA GLU A 108 -19.25 15.58 -13.64
C GLU A 108 -19.17 14.49 -12.57
N PHE A 109 -18.02 14.28 -11.93
CA PHE A 109 -17.91 13.36 -10.80
C PHE A 109 -18.79 13.77 -9.62
N MET A 110 -18.88 15.05 -9.31
CA MET A 110 -19.79 15.55 -8.28
C MET A 110 -21.26 15.29 -8.65
N THR A 111 -21.60 15.36 -9.94
CA THR A 111 -22.93 15.01 -10.44
C THR A 111 -23.20 13.51 -10.30
N LEU A 112 -22.24 12.65 -10.70
CA LEU A 112 -22.34 11.20 -10.56
C LEU A 112 -22.47 10.78 -9.09
N LEU A 113 -21.71 11.41 -8.19
CA LEU A 113 -21.78 11.15 -6.76
C LEU A 113 -23.17 11.52 -6.21
N ALA A 114 -23.72 12.66 -6.61
CA ALA A 114 -25.06 13.10 -6.19
C ALA A 114 -26.18 12.17 -6.72
N GLN A 115 -25.95 11.52 -7.86
CA GLN A 115 -26.87 10.55 -8.46
C GLN A 115 -26.72 9.14 -7.88
N GLY A 116 -25.63 8.87 -7.15
CA GLY A 116 -25.29 7.53 -6.68
C GLY A 116 -24.71 6.64 -7.78
N ASP A 117 -24.18 7.22 -8.85
CA ASP A 117 -23.48 6.51 -9.93
C ASP A 117 -22.02 6.20 -9.56
N ILE A 118 -21.46 6.95 -8.61
CA ILE A 118 -20.22 6.61 -7.89
C ILE A 118 -20.46 6.71 -6.38
N ASP A 119 -19.63 6.01 -5.61
CA ASP A 119 -19.80 5.86 -4.17
C ASP A 119 -18.78 6.70 -3.37
N VAL A 120 -17.59 6.92 -3.94
CA VAL A 120 -16.48 7.62 -3.27
C VAL A 120 -15.76 8.57 -4.22
N VAL A 121 -15.55 9.80 -3.76
CA VAL A 121 -14.59 10.74 -4.36
C VAL A 121 -13.45 10.96 -3.37
N SER A 122 -12.22 10.70 -3.80
CA SER A 122 -11.01 10.89 -3.00
C SER A 122 -9.96 11.63 -3.80
N ASN A 123 -9.54 12.80 -3.30
CA ASN A 123 -8.42 13.60 -3.77
C ASN A 123 -7.40 13.83 -2.65
N MET A 124 -7.27 12.83 -1.76
CA MET A 124 -6.22 12.83 -0.74
C MET A 124 -4.84 12.88 -1.36
#